data_AF-A0A7V3FU03-F1
#
_entry.id   AF-A0A7V3FU03-F1
#
_cell.length_a   1.000
_cell.length_b   1.000
_cell.length_c   1.000
_cell.angle_alpha   90.00
_cell.angle_beta   90.00
_cell.angle_gamma   90.00
#
_symmetry.space_group_name_H-M   'P 1'
#
loop_
_entity.id
_entity.type
_entity.pdbx_description
1 polymer ?
#
loop_
_entity_poly.entity_id
_entity_poly.type
_entity_poly.pdbx_seq_one_letter_code
_entity_poly.pdbx_strand_id
1 'polypeptide(L)'
;MYDKEYAAYLGNLGLLFFKVNSLDSAKYYLLASLKIKKDLNSSSGLASVYGSLGAIYYKTGEYNLAINNLITSVNYAHESKDLNYLVNAYNNLSLCYIAVGDQKNATESFLKYTLLKDSLYKTNNLREAAEVKEKYETEKKENALKLNLLELKRQKQKSLYLLIISLACLIVVVVGFVLVYNRYRSKQKQKFNEELKKQEELRYKAVIS
;
A
#
# COMPACT_ATOMS: atom_id res chain seq x y z
N MET A 1 22.78 -5.11 9.09
CA MET A 1 21.40 -4.56 9.05
C MET A 1 21.06 -3.91 10.39
N TYR A 2 21.28 -4.62 11.51
CA TYR A 2 21.10 -4.09 12.88
C TYR A 2 21.83 -2.76 13.15
N ASP A 3 23.09 -2.59 12.74
CA ASP A 3 23.85 -1.36 13.04
C ASP A 3 23.26 -0.10 12.39
N LYS A 4 22.68 -0.24 11.19
CA LYS A 4 22.04 0.88 10.48
C LYS A 4 20.76 1.33 11.18
N GLU A 5 19.92 0.38 11.56
CA GLU A 5 18.67 0.65 12.27
C GLU A 5 18.93 1.18 13.68
N TYR A 6 19.91 0.60 14.37
CA TYR A 6 20.33 1.05 15.69
C TYR A 6 20.92 2.47 15.65
N ALA A 7 21.74 2.79 14.65
CA ALA A 7 22.26 4.15 14.48
C ALA A 7 21.15 5.16 14.16
N ALA A 8 20.15 4.79 13.36
CA ALA A 8 18.99 5.62 13.09
C ALA A 8 18.15 5.86 14.36
N TYR A 9 17.93 4.80 15.15
CA TYR A 9 17.24 4.88 16.44
C TYR A 9 17.94 5.85 17.41
N LEU A 10 19.26 5.73 17.58
CA LEU A 10 20.04 6.66 18.41
C LEU A 10 19.95 8.10 17.90
N GLY A 11 19.99 8.29 16.57
CA GLY A 11 19.84 9.63 15.97
C GLY A 11 18.46 10.23 16.27
N ASN A 12 17.41 9.43 16.18
CA ASN A 12 16.04 9.85 16.49
C ASN A 12 15.86 10.17 17.98
N LEU A 13 16.45 9.39 18.89
CA LEU A 13 16.49 9.72 20.32
C LEU A 13 17.18 11.06 20.55
N GLY A 14 18.32 11.29 19.91
CA GLY A 14 19.04 12.56 19.98
C GLY A 14 18.18 13.75 19.56
N LEU A 15 17.45 13.62 18.44
CA LEU A 15 16.51 14.63 17.97
C LEU A 15 15.32 14.84 18.93
N LEU A 16 14.80 13.77 19.55
CA LEU A 16 13.72 13.86 20.52
C LEU A 16 14.17 14.65 21.76
N PHE A 17 15.33 14.31 22.32
CA PHE A 17 15.91 15.05 23.45
C PHE A 17 16.20 16.51 23.10
N PHE A 18 16.64 16.79 21.87
CA PHE A 18 16.82 18.16 21.39
C PHE A 18 15.50 18.95 21.40
N LYS A 19 14.39 18.33 20.97
CA LYS A 19 13.07 18.98 20.95
C LYS A 19 12.56 19.33 22.35
N VAL A 20 12.85 18.49 23.35
CA VAL A 20 12.51 18.78 24.76
C VAL A 20 13.57 19.62 25.47
N ASN A 21 14.52 20.20 24.71
CA ASN A 21 15.60 21.07 25.19
C ASN A 21 16.58 20.39 26.18
N SER A 22 16.62 19.06 26.22
CA SER A 22 17.61 18.27 26.96
C SER A 22 18.90 18.14 26.14
N LEU A 23 19.68 19.22 26.05
CA LEU A 23 20.81 19.33 25.12
C LEU A 23 21.94 18.32 25.37
N ASP A 24 22.26 18.01 26.63
CA ASP A 24 23.31 17.03 26.96
C ASP A 24 22.94 15.61 26.51
N SER A 25 21.71 15.18 26.81
CA SER A 25 21.19 13.90 26.35
C SER A 25 21.11 13.86 24.82
N ALA A 26 20.66 14.94 24.19
CA ALA A 26 20.62 15.06 22.73
C ALA A 26 22.00 14.85 22.12
N LYS A 27 23.02 15.55 22.64
CA LYS A 27 24.40 15.45 22.21
C LYS A 27 24.95 14.03 22.41
N TYR A 28 24.69 13.42 23.56
CA TYR A 28 25.11 12.04 23.86
C TYR A 28 24.61 11.04 22.81
N TYR A 29 23.31 11.01 22.54
CA TYR A 29 22.73 10.07 21.58
C TYR A 29 23.14 10.37 20.14
N LEU A 30 23.28 11.64 19.76
CA LEU A 30 23.78 12.02 18.45
C LEU A 30 25.24 11.61 18.23
N LEU A 31 26.11 11.74 19.24
CA LEU A 31 27.51 11.28 19.14
C LEU A 31 27.61 9.76 19.06
N ALA A 32 26.75 9.03 19.79
CA ALA A 32 26.65 7.57 19.66
C ALA A 32 26.20 7.17 18.24
N SER A 33 25.18 7.84 17.69
CA SER A 33 24.73 7.65 16.30
C SER A 33 25.84 7.98 15.29
N LEU A 34 26.60 9.06 15.52
CA LEU A 34 27.68 9.51 14.65
C LEU A 34 28.74 8.43 14.46
N LYS A 35 29.16 7.80 15.56
CA LYS A 35 30.21 6.77 15.54
C LYS A 35 29.84 5.64 14.56
N ILE A 36 28.63 5.11 14.69
CA ILE A 36 28.15 4.01 13.86
C ILE A 36 27.94 4.47 12.40
N LYS A 37 27.37 5.67 12.19
CA LYS A 37 27.13 6.19 10.84
C LYS A 37 28.41 6.47 10.05
N LYS A 38 29.51 6.79 10.74
CA LYS A 38 30.84 6.88 10.12
C LYS A 38 31.31 5.53 9.60
N ASP A 39 31.20 4.49 10.42
CA ASP A 39 31.58 3.12 10.03
C ASP A 39 30.73 2.61 8.85
N LEU A 40 29.47 3.04 8.78
CA LEU A 40 28.54 2.72 7.70
C LEU A 40 28.69 3.59 6.44
N ASN A 41 29.59 4.58 6.43
CA ASN A 41 29.77 5.56 5.35
C ASN A 41 28.43 6.16 4.84
N SER A 42 27.52 6.47 5.76
CA SER A 42 26.19 6.97 5.40
C SER A 42 26.20 8.50 5.28
N SER A 43 26.49 9.04 4.09
CA SER A 43 26.62 10.49 3.87
C SER A 43 25.36 11.26 4.30
N SER A 44 24.16 10.78 3.93
CA SER A 44 22.89 11.38 4.40
C SER A 44 22.73 11.30 5.93
N GLY A 45 23.09 10.16 6.52
CA GLY A 45 23.06 9.97 7.97
C GLY A 45 24.03 10.89 8.71
N LEU A 46 25.22 11.11 8.14
CA LEU A 46 26.27 12.00 8.65
C LEU A 46 25.84 13.46 8.55
N ALA A 47 25.28 13.88 7.41
CA ALA A 47 24.73 15.22 7.25
C ALA A 47 23.70 15.54 8.35
N SER A 48 22.73 14.64 8.55
CA SER A 48 21.72 14.77 9.60
C SER A 48 22.31 14.99 11.01
N VAL A 49 23.30 14.17 11.39
CA VAL A 49 23.88 14.20 12.74
C VAL A 49 24.74 15.45 12.94
N TYR A 50 25.58 15.80 11.97
CA TYR A 50 26.39 17.00 12.02
C TYR A 50 25.53 18.28 12.04
N GLY A 51 24.44 18.32 11.27
CA GLY A 51 23.49 19.43 11.31
C GLY A 51 22.81 19.57 12.67
N SER A 52 22.45 18.45 13.30
CA SER A 52 21.83 18.41 14.62
C SER A 52 22.80 18.84 15.74
N LEU A 53 24.05 18.36 15.69
CA LEU A 53 25.11 18.80 16.60
C LEU A 53 25.39 20.30 16.42
N GLY A 54 25.41 20.79 15.19
CA GLY A 54 25.52 22.22 14.89
C GLY A 54 24.42 23.05 15.55
N ALA A 55 23.17 22.59 15.48
CA ALA A 55 22.05 23.25 16.13
C ALA A 55 22.14 23.24 17.67
N ILE A 56 22.67 22.16 18.25
CA ILE A 56 22.95 22.09 19.70
C ILE A 56 24.01 23.11 20.09
N TYR A 57 25.14 23.14 19.38
CA TYR A 57 26.22 24.10 19.67
C TYR A 57 25.77 25.56 19.50
N TYR A 58 24.88 25.83 18.54
CA TYR A 58 24.27 27.16 18.42
C TYR A 58 23.46 27.52 19.66
N LYS A 59 22.64 26.59 20.19
CA LYS A 59 21.85 26.81 21.41
C LYS A 59 22.69 26.97 22.67
N THR A 60 23.86 26.33 22.74
CA THR A 60 24.79 26.46 23.87
C THR A 60 25.72 27.67 23.75
N GLY A 61 25.61 28.47 22.68
CA GLY A 61 26.46 29.65 22.44
C GLY A 61 27.84 29.33 21.88
N GLU A 62 28.12 28.07 21.58
CA GLU A 62 29.39 27.59 21.01
C GLU A 62 29.39 27.79 19.48
N TYR A 63 29.23 29.03 19.02
CA TYR A 63 28.95 29.34 17.61
C TYR A 63 30.03 28.85 16.63
N ASN A 64 31.31 28.93 16.99
CA ASN A 64 32.39 28.42 16.13
C ASN A 64 32.33 26.89 15.95
N LEU A 65 31.98 26.15 17.01
CA LEU A 65 31.75 24.71 16.91
C LEU A 65 30.50 24.41 16.09
N ALA A 66 29.44 25.22 16.25
CA ALA A 66 28.24 25.12 15.44
C ALA A 66 28.56 25.25 13.94
N ILE A 67 29.31 26.30 13.57
CA ILE A 67 29.74 26.56 12.19
C ILE A 67 30.51 25.37 11.61
N ASN A 68 31.51 24.85 12.33
CA ASN A 68 32.29 23.70 11.87
C ASN A 68 31.45 22.45 11.62
N ASN A 69 30.52 22.16 12.53
CA ASN A 69 29.61 21.02 12.38
C ASN A 69 28.64 21.25 11.22
N LEU A 70 28.11 22.46 11.04
CA LEU A 70 27.19 22.77 9.95
C LEU A 70 27.87 22.77 8.57
N ILE A 71 29.12 23.23 8.45
CA ILE A 71 29.91 23.10 7.20
C ILE A 71 30.11 21.62 6.87
N THR A 72 30.44 20.80 7.88
CA THR A 72 30.57 19.35 7.70
C THR A 72 29.25 18.73 7.24
N SER A 73 28.13 19.18 7.81
CA SER A 73 26.78 18.79 7.39
C SER A 73 26.51 19.14 5.93
N VAL A 74 26.89 20.34 5.49
CA VAL A 74 26.73 20.79 4.10
C VAL A 74 27.51 19.90 3.15
N ASN A 75 28.76 19.55 3.47
CA ASN A 75 29.60 18.70 2.62
C ASN A 75 28.95 17.31 2.40
N TYR A 76 28.50 16.68 3.48
CA TYR A 76 27.81 15.38 3.40
C TYR A 76 26.42 15.46 2.75
N ALA A 77 25.72 16.59 2.91
CA ALA A 77 24.44 16.83 2.27
C ALA A 77 24.60 16.99 0.74
N HIS A 78 25.69 17.62 0.28
CA HIS A 78 26.04 17.66 -1.13
C HIS A 78 26.37 16.26 -1.68
N GLU A 79 27.15 15.46 -0.95
CA GLU A 79 27.50 14.10 -1.34
C GLU A 79 26.25 13.20 -1.45
N SER A 80 25.33 13.31 -0.50
CA SER A 80 24.06 12.57 -0.51
C SER A 80 22.99 13.17 -1.42
N LYS A 81 23.24 14.36 -2.01
CA LYS A 81 22.29 15.12 -2.83
C LYS A 81 20.96 15.43 -2.10
N ASP A 82 20.99 15.53 -0.78
CA ASP A 82 19.80 15.77 0.04
C ASP A 82 19.60 17.28 0.28
N LEU A 83 18.66 17.84 -0.48
CA LEU A 83 18.35 19.27 -0.42
C LEU A 83 17.80 19.70 0.95
N ASN A 84 17.13 18.82 1.69
CA ASN A 84 16.56 19.18 3.00
C ASN A 84 17.67 19.49 4.01
N TYR A 85 18.73 18.68 4.03
CA TYR A 85 19.86 18.93 4.91
C TYR A 85 20.65 20.18 4.51
N LEU A 86 20.76 20.48 3.20
CA LEU A 86 21.37 21.72 2.74
C LEU A 86 20.57 22.95 3.20
N VAL A 87 19.25 22.95 2.99
CA VAL A 87 18.36 24.05 3.42
C VAL A 87 18.51 24.30 4.92
N ASN A 88 18.40 23.25 5.74
CA ASN A 88 18.50 23.39 7.20
C ASN A 88 19.90 23.85 7.64
N ALA A 89 20.96 23.31 7.04
CA ALA A 89 22.33 23.67 7.42
C ALA A 89 22.67 25.12 7.04
N TYR A 90 22.29 25.59 5.84
CA TYR A 90 22.52 26.97 5.42
C TYR A 90 21.72 27.99 6.25
N ASN A 91 20.48 27.65 6.63
CA ASN A 91 19.71 28.47 7.57
C ASN A 91 20.45 28.64 8.90
N ASN A 92 20.89 27.52 9.49
CA ASN A 92 21.59 27.55 10.77
C ASN A 92 22.97 28.22 10.68
N LEU A 93 23.69 28.06 9.55
CA LEU A 93 24.95 28.76 9.30
C LEU A 93 24.73 30.25 9.28
N SER A 94 23.69 30.73 8.61
CA SER A 94 23.35 32.16 8.59
C SER A 94 23.15 32.69 10.01
N LEU A 95 22.38 31.99 10.86
CA LEU A 95 22.18 32.36 12.26
C LEU A 95 23.48 32.36 13.07
N CYS A 96 24.35 31.35 12.88
CA CYS A 96 25.63 31.30 13.57
C CYS A 96 26.57 32.42 13.14
N TYR A 97 26.64 32.73 11.85
CA TYR A 97 27.46 33.82 11.32
C TYR A 97 26.97 35.19 11.80
N ILE A 98 25.66 35.40 11.90
CA ILE A 98 25.09 36.60 12.53
C ILE A 98 25.57 36.70 13.99
N ALA A 99 25.50 35.60 14.75
CA ALA A 99 25.88 35.59 16.16
C ALA A 99 27.37 35.91 16.41
N VAL A 100 28.26 35.57 15.47
CA VAL A 100 29.70 35.92 15.55
C VAL A 100 30.06 37.22 14.84
N GLY A 101 29.09 37.93 14.26
CA GLY A 101 29.30 39.20 13.56
C GLY A 101 29.88 39.09 12.15
N ASP A 102 29.92 37.88 11.57
CA ASP A 102 30.41 37.65 10.20
C ASP A 102 29.30 37.92 9.16
N GLN A 103 29.09 39.20 8.89
CA GLN A 103 28.02 39.66 8.00
C GLN A 103 28.14 39.07 6.58
N LYS A 104 29.37 38.86 6.09
CA LYS A 104 29.63 38.35 4.73
C LYS A 104 29.13 36.92 4.61
N ASN A 105 29.58 36.04 5.50
CA ASN A 105 29.22 34.63 5.46
C ASN A 105 27.76 34.40 5.88
N ALA A 106 27.20 35.26 6.74
CA ALA A 106 25.78 35.26 7.07
C ALA A 106 24.90 35.50 5.84
N THR A 107 25.23 36.53 5.06
CA THR A 107 24.51 36.90 3.84
C THR A 107 24.61 35.82 2.78
N GLU A 108 25.82 35.28 2.56
CA GLU A 108 26.04 34.18 1.60
C GLU A 108 25.25 32.93 1.99
N SER A 109 25.27 32.54 3.27
CA SER A 109 24.54 31.38 3.77
C SER A 109 23.02 31.58 3.65
N PHE A 110 22.52 32.79 3.94
CA PHE A 110 21.10 33.11 3.79
C PHE A 110 20.65 33.05 2.33
N LEU A 111 21.44 33.58 1.40
CA LEU A 111 21.14 33.51 -0.03
C LEU A 111 21.04 32.06 -0.52
N LYS A 112 22.00 31.20 -0.12
CA LYS A 112 21.96 29.77 -0.43
C LYS A 112 20.72 29.10 0.15
N TYR A 113 20.36 29.40 1.39
CA TYR A 113 19.13 28.92 2.02
C TYR A 113 17.88 29.27 1.20
N THR A 114 17.71 30.54 0.82
CA THR A 114 16.53 31.01 0.06
C THR A 114 16.43 30.31 -1.30
N LEU A 115 17.53 30.27 -2.05
CA LEU A 115 17.56 29.62 -3.37
C LEU A 115 17.19 28.13 -3.29
N LEU A 116 17.72 27.41 -2.29
CA LEU A 116 17.44 25.99 -2.11
C LEU A 116 16.01 25.73 -1.60
N LYS A 117 15.51 26.60 -0.71
CA LYS A 117 14.15 26.54 -0.19
C LYS A 117 13.13 26.68 -1.33
N ASP A 118 13.33 27.64 -2.23
CA ASP A 118 12.46 27.86 -3.40
C ASP A 118 12.45 26.63 -4.33
N SER A 119 13.62 26.05 -4.56
CA SER A 119 13.76 24.80 -5.32
C SER A 119 12.98 23.64 -4.68
N LEU A 120 13.10 23.49 -3.35
CA LEU A 120 12.41 22.44 -2.59
C LEU A 120 10.88 22.59 -2.67
N TYR A 121 10.35 23.81 -2.50
CA TYR A 121 8.91 24.07 -2.61
C TYR A 121 8.37 23.74 -4.00
N LYS A 122 9.11 24.11 -5.05
CA LYS A 122 8.71 23.77 -6.42
C LYS A 122 8.63 22.26 -6.63
N THR A 123 9.61 21.50 -6.14
CA THR A 123 9.61 20.03 -6.24
C THR A 123 8.47 19.40 -5.45
N ASN A 124 8.21 19.86 -4.22
CA ASN A 124 7.14 19.31 -3.38
C ASN A 124 5.76 19.58 -3.98
N ASN A 125 5.48 20.80 -4.43
CA ASN A 125 4.20 21.13 -5.06
C ASN A 125 3.92 20.29 -6.32
N LEU A 126 4.96 20.05 -7.13
CA LEU A 126 4.84 19.19 -8.33
C LEU A 126 4.55 17.74 -7.95
N ARG A 127 5.21 17.23 -6.90
CA ARG A 127 5.02 15.87 -6.41
C ARG A 127 3.62 15.69 -5.81
N GLU A 128 3.15 16.62 -5.00
CA GLU A 128 1.79 16.57 -4.42
C GLU A 128 0.72 16.54 -5.51
N ALA A 129 0.85 17.37 -6.55
CA ALA A 129 -0.06 17.36 -7.69
C ALA A 129 -0.06 16.00 -8.44
N ALA A 130 1.12 15.38 -8.58
CA ALA A 130 1.25 14.06 -9.21
C ALA A 130 0.60 12.95 -8.35
N GLU A 131 0.84 12.96 -7.02
CA GLU A 131 0.26 11.99 -6.09
C GLU A 131 -1.27 12.08 -6.04
N VAL A 132 -1.83 13.30 -6.07
CA VAL A 132 -3.29 13.52 -6.15
C VAL A 132 -3.86 12.95 -7.44
N LYS A 133 -3.20 13.21 -8.58
CA LYS A 133 -3.61 12.68 -9.88
C LYS A 133 -3.57 11.15 -9.92
N GLU A 134 -2.51 10.55 -9.39
CA GLU A 134 -2.34 9.10 -9.32
C GLU A 134 -3.43 8.43 -8.47
N LYS A 135 -3.72 8.98 -7.28
CA LYS A 135 -4.81 8.51 -6.42
C LYS A 135 -6.15 8.55 -7.15
N TYR A 136 -6.45 9.67 -7.81
CA TYR A 136 -7.70 9.82 -8.57
C TYR A 136 -7.81 8.80 -9.72
N GLU A 137 -6.73 8.59 -10.49
CA GLU A 137 -6.72 7.60 -11.57
C GLU A 137 -6.86 6.16 -11.04
N THR A 138 -6.25 5.87 -9.89
CA THR A 138 -6.35 4.58 -9.21
C THR A 138 -7.78 4.32 -8.76
N GLU A 139 -8.39 5.28 -8.06
CA GLU A 139 -9.78 5.18 -7.61
C GLU A 139 -10.74 4.99 -8.79
N LYS A 140 -10.53 5.71 -9.89
CA LYS A 140 -11.33 5.54 -11.11
C LYS A 140 -11.21 4.12 -11.69
N LYS A 141 -9.99 3.55 -11.72
CA LYS A 141 -9.76 2.17 -12.19
C LYS A 141 -10.39 1.14 -11.26
N GLU A 142 -10.27 1.32 -9.94
CA GLU A 142 -10.89 0.43 -8.94
C GLU A 142 -12.41 0.44 -9.05
N ASN A 143 -13.01 1.62 -9.22
CA ASN A 143 -14.45 1.76 -9.43
C ASN A 143 -14.91 1.07 -10.74
N ALA A 144 -14.16 1.24 -11.84
CA ALA A 144 -14.43 0.54 -13.09
C ALA A 144 -14.30 -0.98 -12.95
N LEU A 145 -13.27 -1.47 -12.25
CA LEU A 145 -13.08 -2.89 -11.98
C LEU A 145 -14.22 -3.46 -11.12
N LYS A 146 -14.65 -2.73 -10.10
CA LYS A 146 -15.78 -3.12 -9.24
C LYS A 146 -17.08 -3.23 -10.05
N LEU A 147 -17.33 -2.31 -10.98
CA LEU A 147 -18.47 -2.38 -11.89
C LEU A 147 -18.39 -3.62 -12.78
N ASN A 148 -17.25 -3.87 -13.40
CA ASN A 148 -17.03 -5.06 -14.25
C ASN A 148 -17.21 -6.37 -13.47
N LEU A 149 -16.77 -6.44 -12.20
CA LEU A 149 -16.97 -7.60 -11.34
C LEU A 149 -18.45 -7.82 -10.99
N LEU A 150 -19.21 -6.74 -10.77
CA LEU A 150 -20.65 -6.82 -10.55
C LEU A 150 -21.38 -7.30 -11.81
N GLU A 151 -21.00 -6.79 -12.98
CA GLU A 151 -21.55 -7.24 -14.27
C GLU A 151 -21.24 -8.71 -14.54
N LEU A 152 -20.00 -9.15 -14.28
CA LEU A 152 -19.59 -10.54 -14.41
C LEU A 152 -20.37 -11.46 -13.45
N LYS A 153 -20.55 -11.04 -12.19
CA LYS A 153 -21.39 -11.78 -11.23
C LYS A 153 -22.83 -11.89 -11.72
N ARG A 154 -23.40 -10.80 -12.21
CA ARG A 154 -24.76 -10.77 -12.78
C ARG A 154 -24.87 -11.67 -14.00
N GLN A 155 -23.85 -11.70 -14.87
CA GLN A 155 -23.80 -12.56 -16.04
C GLN A 155 -23.75 -14.04 -15.66
N LYS A 156 -22.89 -14.42 -14.69
CA LYS A 156 -22.84 -15.78 -14.14
C LYS A 156 -24.17 -16.19 -13.51
N GLN A 157 -24.80 -15.30 -12.76
CA GLN A 157 -26.10 -15.58 -12.14
C GLN A 157 -27.21 -15.80 -13.19
N LYS A 158 -27.27 -14.97 -14.24
CA LYS A 158 -28.21 -15.17 -15.36
C LYS A 158 -27.98 -16.52 -16.06
N SER A 159 -26.71 -16.88 -16.33
CA SER A 159 -26.36 -18.16 -16.94
C SER A 159 -26.79 -19.34 -16.08
N LEU A 160 -26.64 -19.25 -14.75
CA LEU A 160 -27.09 -20.30 -13.82
C LEU A 160 -28.61 -20.47 -13.84
N TYR A 161 -29.38 -19.37 -13.79
CA TYR A 161 -30.85 -19.44 -13.87
C TYR A 161 -31.33 -20.09 -15.18
N LEU A 162 -30.71 -19.74 -16.31
CA LEU A 162 -31.04 -20.35 -17.61
C LEU A 162 -30.78 -21.86 -17.61
N LEU A 163 -29.67 -22.30 -17.01
CA LEU A 163 -29.35 -23.73 -16.89
C LEU A 163 -30.37 -24.48 -16.02
N ILE A 164 -30.76 -23.92 -14.87
CA ILE A 164 -31.78 -24.53 -13.99
C ILE A 164 -33.13 -24.66 -14.71
N ILE A 165 -33.56 -23.63 -15.43
CA ILE A 165 -34.82 -23.66 -16.20
C ILE A 165 -34.76 -24.74 -17.28
N SER A 166 -33.65 -24.84 -18.02
CA SER A 166 -33.48 -25.88 -19.06
C SER A 166 -33.54 -27.30 -18.49
N LEU A 167 -32.93 -27.54 -17.33
CA LEU A 167 -32.97 -28.84 -16.64
C LEU A 167 -34.38 -29.17 -16.15
N ALA A 168 -35.10 -28.19 -15.59
CA ALA A 168 -36.49 -28.38 -15.16
C ALA A 168 -37.41 -28.74 -16.35
N CYS A 169 -37.27 -28.04 -17.48
CA CYS A 169 -38.00 -28.37 -18.72
C CYS A 169 -37.69 -29.79 -19.20
N LEU A 170 -36.42 -30.20 -19.19
CA LEU A 170 -36.01 -31.55 -19.56
C LEU A 170 -36.68 -32.61 -18.66
N ILE A 171 -36.70 -32.38 -17.35
CA ILE A 171 -37.35 -33.29 -16.38
C ILE A 171 -38.84 -33.41 -16.68
N VAL A 172 -39.54 -32.30 -16.96
CA VAL A 172 -40.97 -32.33 -17.30
C VAL A 172 -41.22 -33.15 -18.57
N VAL A 173 -40.38 -33.01 -19.60
CA VAL A 173 -40.47 -33.80 -20.83
C VAL A 173 -40.26 -35.29 -20.55
N VAL A 174 -39.24 -35.63 -19.75
CA VAL A 174 -38.94 -37.04 -19.39
C VAL A 174 -40.07 -37.65 -18.57
N VAL A 175 -40.59 -36.94 -17.55
CA VAL A 175 -41.73 -37.40 -16.75
C VAL A 175 -42.96 -37.58 -17.63
N GLY A 176 -43.26 -36.62 -18.49
CA GLY A 176 -44.36 -36.72 -19.46
C GLY A 176 -44.22 -37.96 -20.35
N PHE A 177 -43.02 -38.22 -20.87
CA PHE A 177 -42.72 -39.40 -21.68
C PHE A 177 -42.92 -40.70 -20.89
N VAL A 178 -42.41 -40.78 -19.65
CA VAL A 178 -42.57 -41.96 -18.77
C VAL A 178 -44.05 -42.21 -18.45
N LEU A 179 -44.84 -41.18 -18.17
CA LEU A 179 -46.28 -41.31 -17.91
C LEU A 179 -47.04 -41.84 -19.13
N VAL A 180 -46.73 -41.33 -20.32
CA VAL A 180 -47.31 -41.83 -21.59
C VAL A 180 -46.92 -43.29 -21.82
N TYR A 181 -45.64 -43.62 -21.65
CA TYR A 181 -45.14 -44.99 -21.82
C TYR A 181 -45.78 -45.97 -20.82
N ASN A 182 -45.92 -45.58 -19.55
CA ASN A 182 -46.57 -46.41 -18.53
C ASN A 182 -48.06 -46.61 -18.81
N ARG A 183 -48.77 -45.58 -19.28
CA ARG A 183 -50.18 -45.72 -19.73
C ARG A 183 -50.30 -46.66 -20.91
N TYR A 184 -49.40 -46.54 -21.90
CA TYR A 184 -49.36 -47.44 -23.05
C TYR A 184 -49.12 -48.89 -22.61
N ARG A 185 -48.11 -49.14 -21.77
CA ARG A 185 -47.79 -50.47 -21.22
C ARG A 185 -48.92 -51.05 -20.38
N SER A 186 -49.56 -50.25 -19.54
CA SER A 186 -50.69 -50.70 -18.70
C SER A 186 -51.88 -51.14 -19.55
N LYS A 187 -52.20 -50.41 -20.63
CA LYS A 187 -53.26 -50.81 -21.57
C LYS A 187 -52.94 -52.13 -22.26
N GLN A 188 -51.68 -52.35 -22.65
CA GLN A 188 -51.28 -53.64 -23.24
C GLN A 188 -51.40 -54.80 -22.24
N LYS A 189 -51.01 -54.59 -20.98
CA LYS A 189 -51.16 -55.60 -19.92
C LYS A 189 -52.62 -55.94 -19.62
N GLN A 190 -53.52 -54.95 -19.65
CA GLN A 190 -54.97 -55.17 -19.50
C GLN A 190 -55.52 -56.05 -20.62
N LYS A 191 -55.22 -55.72 -21.89
CA LYS A 191 -55.63 -56.53 -23.05
C LYS A 191 -55.15 -57.99 -22.94
N PHE A 192 -53.87 -58.18 -22.59
CA PHE A 192 -53.31 -59.51 -22.41
C PHE A 192 -53.99 -60.31 -21.29
N ASN A 193 -54.28 -59.66 -20.14
CA ASN A 193 -54.97 -60.32 -19.02
C ASN A 193 -56.43 -60.68 -19.35
N GLU A 194 -57.14 -59.84 -20.11
CA GLU A 194 -58.49 -60.15 -20.60
C GLU A 194 -58.48 -61.36 -21.53
N GLU A 195 -57.49 -61.43 -22.42
CA GLU A 195 -57.29 -62.56 -23.33
C GLU A 195 -56.97 -63.86 -22.57
N LEU A 196 -56.10 -63.78 -21.55
CA LEU A 196 -55.77 -64.90 -20.67
C LEU A 196 -56.99 -65.41 -19.90
N LYS A 197 -57.80 -64.51 -19.31
CA LYS A 197 -59.05 -64.88 -18.62
C LYS A 197 -60.03 -65.61 -19.55
N LYS A 198 -60.19 -65.13 -20.78
CA LYS A 198 -61.03 -65.81 -21.78
C LYS A 198 -60.52 -67.22 -22.07
N GLN A 199 -59.21 -67.41 -22.18
CA GLN A 199 -58.63 -68.74 -22.35
C GLN A 199 -58.84 -69.64 -21.13
N GLU A 200 -58.71 -69.12 -19.92
CA GLU A 200 -58.98 -69.86 -18.68
C GLU A 200 -60.45 -70.28 -18.57
N GLU A 201 -61.40 -69.39 -18.88
CA GLU A 201 -62.83 -69.72 -18.92
C GLU A 201 -63.15 -70.80 -19.97
N LEU A 202 -62.56 -70.70 -21.17
CA LEU A 202 -62.72 -71.71 -22.22
C LEU A 202 -62.16 -73.07 -21.78
N ARG A 203 -60.99 -73.10 -21.15
CA ARG A 203 -60.39 -74.32 -20.60
C ARG A 203 -61.22 -74.92 -19.48
N TYR A 204 -61.72 -74.10 -18.56
CA TYR A 204 -62.58 -74.55 -17.46
C TYR A 204 -63.87 -75.18 -17.99
N LYS A 205 -64.52 -74.54 -18.97
CA LYS A 205 -65.70 -75.09 -19.65
C LYS A 205 -65.40 -76.43 -20.33
N ALA A 206 -64.23 -76.57 -20.95
CA ALA A 206 -63.82 -77.80 -21.63
C ALA A 206 -63.44 -78.96 -20.70
N VAL A 207 -63.12 -78.71 -19.42
CA VAL A 207 -62.78 -79.76 -18.43
C VAL A 207 -64.03 -80.32 -17.72
N ILE A 208 -65.13 -79.57 -17.70
CA ILE A 208 -66.39 -79.94 -17.01
C ILE A 208 -67.42 -80.54 -17.98
N SER A 209 -67.22 -80.36 -19.29
CA SER A 209 -67.94 -81.04 -20.37
C SER A 209 -67.33 -82.40 -20.69
#